data_AF-A0AAW5KIC6-F1
#
_entry.id   AF-A0AAW5KIC6-F1
#
_cell.length_a   1.000
_cell.length_b   1.000
_cell.length_c   1.000
_cell.angle_alpha   90.00
_cell.angle_beta   90.00
_cell.angle_gamma   90.00
#
_symmetry.space_group_name_H-M   'P 1'
#
loop_
_entity.id
_entity.type
_entity.pdbx_description
1 polymer ?
#
loop_
_entity_poly.entity_id
_entity_poly.type
_entity_poly.pdbx_seq_one_letter_code
_entity_poly.pdbx_strand_id
1 'polypeptide(L)'
;MSILLLPFKIVFLIVAFILKGVLYLLAFILNFISEVLVALQYILGSVFVLVAIGGTIVLVRNIQNGSLTGLQGGVLIGFLWLISMAFSMMFYLSSAAADLFESIGDWLGDTALGFFY
;
A
#
# COMPACT_ATOMS: atom_id res chain seq x y z
N MET A 1 8.76 -35.25 33.66
CA MET A 1 7.63 -34.30 33.50
C MET A 1 7.34 -33.92 32.04
N SER A 2 7.97 -34.57 31.05
CA SER A 2 7.85 -34.19 29.62
C SER A 2 6.71 -34.88 28.85
N ILE A 3 6.23 -36.05 29.32
CA ILE A 3 5.16 -36.83 28.65
C ILE A 3 3.75 -36.26 28.95
N LEU A 4 3.56 -35.63 30.12
CA LEU A 4 2.27 -35.05 30.53
C LEU A 4 1.90 -33.78 29.76
N LEU A 5 2.89 -33.03 29.28
CA LEU A 5 2.70 -31.80 28.49
C LEU A 5 2.72 -32.06 26.98
N LEU A 6 3.06 -33.27 26.55
CA LEU A 6 3.10 -33.68 25.15
C LEU A 6 1.78 -33.44 24.40
N PRO A 7 0.59 -33.79 24.94
CA PRO A 7 -0.67 -33.43 24.30
C PRO A 7 -0.88 -31.91 24.20
N PHE A 8 -0.44 -31.13 25.20
CA PHE A 8 -0.54 -29.67 25.17
C PHE A 8 0.41 -29.05 24.12
N LYS A 9 1.64 -29.55 24.01
CA LYS A 9 2.61 -29.14 22.98
C LYS A 9 2.09 -29.42 21.56
N ILE A 10 1.46 -30.58 21.34
CA ILE A 10 0.84 -30.92 20.05
C ILE A 10 -0.31 -29.98 19.72
N VAL A 11 -1.20 -29.70 20.66
CA VAL A 11 -2.32 -28.76 20.46
C VAL A 11 -1.80 -27.35 20.13
N PHE A 12 -0.79 -26.87 20.86
CA PHE A 12 -0.16 -25.57 20.59
C PHE A 12 0.45 -25.51 19.19
N LEU A 13 1.14 -26.57 18.77
CA LEU A 13 1.76 -26.64 17.44
C LEU A 13 0.70 -26.66 16.33
N ILE A 14 -0.39 -27.42 16.49
CA ILE A 14 -1.51 -27.42 15.55
C ILE A 14 -2.12 -26.02 15.43
N VAL A 15 -2.39 -25.35 16.56
CA VAL A 15 -2.97 -24.00 16.56
C VAL A 15 -2.02 -23.00 15.89
N ALA A 16 -0.73 -23.04 16.20
CA ALA A 16 0.26 -22.12 15.62
C ALA A 16 0.40 -22.30 14.10
N PHE A 17 0.39 -23.55 13.59
CA PHE A 17 0.46 -23.80 12.15
C PHE A 17 -0.83 -23.41 11.42
N ILE A 18 -2.01 -23.61 12.02
CA ILE A 18 -3.26 -23.11 11.46
C ILE A 18 -3.22 -21.58 11.39
N LEU A 19 -2.77 -20.92 12.46
CA LEU A 19 -2.67 -19.46 12.50
C LEU A 19 -1.66 -18.93 11.49
N LYS A 20 -0.51 -19.58 11.33
CA LYS A 20 0.47 -19.31 10.26
C LYS A 20 -0.20 -19.39 8.89
N GLY A 21 -0.94 -20.45 8.62
CA GLY A 21 -1.68 -20.61 7.35
C GLY A 21 -2.68 -19.48 7.09
N VAL A 22 -3.41 -19.04 8.12
CA VAL A 22 -4.35 -17.89 8.01
C VAL A 22 -3.61 -16.59 7.72
N LEU A 23 -2.47 -16.34 8.37
CA LEU A 23 -1.67 -15.14 8.15
C LEU A 23 -1.07 -15.09 6.74
N TYR A 24 -0.62 -16.21 6.21
CA TYR A 24 -0.18 -16.31 4.81
C TYR A 24 -1.31 -16.05 3.82
N LEU A 25 -2.51 -16.58 4.07
CA LEU A 25 -3.69 -16.28 3.25
C LEU A 25 -4.02 -14.77 3.29
N LEU A 26 -3.89 -14.15 4.46
CA LEU A 26 -4.13 -12.71 4.61
C LEU A 26 -3.07 -11.89 3.85
N ALA A 27 -1.79 -12.25 3.95
CA ALA A 27 -0.70 -11.63 3.21
C ALA A 27 -0.91 -11.76 1.69
N PHE A 28 -1.31 -12.94 1.21
CA PHE A 28 -1.63 -13.19 -0.19
C PHE A 28 -2.76 -12.27 -0.70
N ILE A 29 -3.87 -12.17 0.03
CA ILE A 29 -4.99 -11.30 -0.33
C ILE A 29 -4.55 -9.83 -0.37
N LEU A 30 -3.74 -9.41 0.60
CA LEU A 30 -3.23 -8.04 0.66
C LEU A 30 -2.28 -7.73 -0.50
N ASN A 31 -1.41 -8.66 -0.87
CA ASN A 31 -0.54 -8.52 -2.04
C ASN A 31 -1.36 -8.44 -3.34
N PHE A 32 -2.39 -9.28 -3.48
CA PHE A 32 -3.28 -9.21 -4.63
C PHE A 32 -4.01 -7.85 -4.72
N ILE A 33 -4.55 -7.37 -3.61
CA ILE A 33 -5.18 -6.03 -3.53
C ILE A 33 -4.14 -4.95 -3.83
N SER A 34 -2.92 -5.07 -3.32
CA SER A 34 -1.80 -4.15 -3.56
C SER A 34 -1.51 -3.98 -5.04
N GLU A 35 -1.37 -5.08 -5.78
CA GLU A 35 -1.08 -5.04 -7.22
C GLU A 35 -2.19 -4.32 -8.00
N VAL A 36 -3.45 -4.59 -7.66
CA VAL A 36 -4.61 -3.92 -8.27
C VAL A 36 -4.60 -2.42 -7.96
N LEU A 37 -4.29 -2.03 -6.72
CA LEU A 37 -4.18 -0.63 -6.31
C LEU A 37 -3.04 0.09 -7.03
N VAL A 38 -1.89 -0.57 -7.20
CA VAL A 38 -0.74 -0.02 -7.94
C VAL A 38 -1.11 0.20 -9.41
N ALA A 39 -1.77 -0.77 -10.06
CA ALA A 39 -2.25 -0.61 -11.42
C ALA A 39 -3.23 0.57 -11.55
N LEU A 40 -4.16 0.71 -10.59
CA LEU A 40 -5.09 1.83 -10.54
C LEU A 40 -4.36 3.18 -10.34
N GLN A 41 -3.32 3.21 -9.51
CA GLN A 41 -2.48 4.40 -9.31
C GLN A 41 -1.79 4.82 -10.60
N TYR A 42 -1.24 3.89 -11.40
CA TYR A 42 -0.64 4.24 -12.68
C TYR A 42 -1.66 4.86 -13.63
N ILE A 43 -2.87 4.29 -13.71
CA ILE A 43 -3.95 4.82 -14.55
C ILE A 43 -4.36 6.22 -14.05
N LEU A 44 -4.71 6.35 -12.77
CA LEU A 44 -5.15 7.62 -12.20
C LEU A 44 -4.06 8.69 -12.28
N GLY A 45 -2.81 8.35 -11.95
CA GLY A 45 -1.65 9.23 -12.05
C GLY A 45 -1.47 9.76 -13.47
N SER A 46 -1.59 8.90 -14.48
CA SER A 46 -1.51 9.33 -15.88
C SER A 46 -2.64 10.30 -16.27
N VAL A 47 -3.88 10.05 -15.80
CA VAL A 47 -5.01 10.96 -16.02
C VAL A 47 -4.78 12.32 -15.35
N PHE A 48 -4.29 12.34 -14.11
CA PHE A 48 -3.98 13.58 -13.41
C PHE A 48 -2.88 14.40 -14.10
N VAL A 49 -1.86 13.74 -14.67
CA VAL A 49 -0.83 14.42 -15.47
C VAL A 49 -1.44 15.04 -16.73
N LEU A 50 -2.33 14.33 -17.44
CA LEU A 50 -3.03 14.86 -18.61
C LEU A 50 -3.91 16.07 -18.24
N VAL A 51 -4.61 15.99 -17.11
CA VAL A 51 -5.39 17.13 -16.57
C VAL A 51 -4.46 18.29 -16.20
N ALA A 52 -3.28 18.02 -15.64
CA ALA A 52 -2.30 19.06 -15.29
C ALA A 52 -1.80 19.80 -16.55
N ILE A 53 -1.50 19.06 -17.62
CA ILE A 53 -1.08 19.62 -18.90
C ILE A 53 -2.21 20.46 -19.52
N GLY A 54 -3.42 19.88 -19.63
CA GLY A 54 -4.59 20.58 -20.19
C GLY A 54 -4.96 21.83 -19.40
N GLY A 55 -4.98 21.73 -18.08
CA GLY A 55 -5.23 22.85 -17.18
C GLY A 55 -4.16 23.94 -17.28
N THR A 56 -2.89 23.57 -17.44
CA THR A 56 -1.80 24.53 -17.67
C THR A 56 -2.04 25.32 -18.97
N ILE A 57 -2.42 24.66 -20.06
CA ILE A 57 -2.71 25.34 -21.35
C ILE A 57 -3.84 26.36 -21.19
N VAL A 58 -4.94 25.96 -20.53
CA VAL A 58 -6.09 26.86 -20.28
C VAL A 58 -5.69 28.04 -19.39
N LEU A 59 -4.92 27.79 -18.32
CA LEU A 59 -4.47 28.83 -17.41
C LEU A 59 -3.53 29.82 -18.09
N VAL A 60 -2.58 29.34 -18.89
CA VAL A 60 -1.69 30.21 -19.68
C VAL A 60 -2.50 31.07 -20.66
N ARG A 61 -3.51 30.50 -21.32
CA ARG A 61 -4.39 31.27 -22.21
C ARG A 61 -5.16 32.35 -21.46
N ASN A 62 -5.64 32.07 -20.25
CA ASN A 62 -6.33 33.06 -19.41
C ASN A 62 -5.40 34.18 -18.94
N ILE A 63 -4.11 33.88 -18.68
CA ILE A 63 -3.09 34.91 -18.41
C ILE A 63 -2.88 35.79 -19.65
N GLN A 64 -2.72 35.18 -20.83
CA GLN A 64 -2.53 35.90 -22.08
C GLN A 64 -3.73 36.80 -22.43
N ASN A 65 -4.94 36.34 -22.13
CA ASN A 65 -6.17 37.11 -22.34
C ASN A 65 -6.40 38.20 -21.28
N GLY A 66 -5.52 38.36 -20.28
CA GLY A 66 -5.66 39.33 -19.21
C GLY A 66 -6.74 38.99 -18.16
N SER A 67 -7.36 37.81 -18.25
CA SER A 67 -8.37 37.35 -17.29
C SER A 67 -7.76 36.93 -15.94
N LEU A 68 -6.48 36.55 -15.93
CA LEU A 68 -5.73 36.21 -14.73
C LEU A 68 -4.42 36.97 -14.71
N THR A 69 -4.00 37.45 -13.54
CA THR A 69 -2.65 37.99 -13.38
C THR A 69 -1.62 36.86 -13.48
N GLY A 70 -0.40 37.17 -13.93
CA GLY A 70 0.67 36.17 -14.04
C GLY A 70 0.97 35.45 -12.72
N LEU A 71 0.84 36.15 -11.59
CA LEU A 71 1.02 35.56 -10.26
C LEU A 71 -0.12 34.58 -9.92
N GLN A 72 -1.39 34.97 -10.11
CA GLN A 72 -2.53 34.09 -9.82
C GLN A 72 -2.52 32.84 -10.72
N GLY A 73 -2.26 33.02 -12.01
CA GLY A 73 -2.17 31.90 -12.93
C GLY A 73 -0.98 30.97 -12.62
N GLY A 74 0.18 31.54 -12.25
CA GLY A 74 1.35 30.78 -11.82
C GLY A 74 1.11 29.93 -10.57
N VAL A 75 0.43 30.49 -9.56
CA VAL A 75 0.05 29.75 -8.34
C VAL A 75 -0.91 28.61 -8.65
N LEU A 76 -1.92 28.85 -9.51
CA LEU A 76 -2.88 27.82 -9.90
C LEU A 76 -2.21 26.67 -10.65
N ILE A 77 -1.29 26.98 -11.57
CA ILE A 77 -0.48 25.98 -12.27
C ILE A 77 0.35 25.18 -11.25
N GLY A 78 1.06 25.86 -10.35
CA GLY A 78 1.85 25.19 -9.30
C GLY A 78 1.01 24.24 -8.45
N PHE A 79 -0.19 24.66 -8.05
CA PHE A 79 -1.11 23.84 -7.27
C PHE A 79 -1.61 22.62 -8.06
N LEU A 80 -1.91 22.81 -9.35
CA LEU A 80 -2.33 21.74 -10.26
C LEU A 80 -1.28 20.62 -10.35
N TRP A 81 0.00 21.01 -10.48
CA TRP A 81 1.11 20.06 -10.57
C TRP A 81 1.42 19.41 -9.22
N LEU A 82 1.28 20.13 -8.11
CA LEU A 82 1.43 19.55 -6.77
C LEU A 82 0.40 18.45 -6.51
N ILE A 83 -0.86 18.67 -6.91
CA ILE A 83 -1.90 17.63 -6.82
C ILE A 83 -1.51 16.42 -7.66
N SER A 84 -1.05 16.62 -8.90
CA SER A 84 -0.62 15.53 -9.77
C SER A 84 0.55 14.73 -9.18
N MET A 85 1.51 15.40 -8.55
CA MET A 85 2.65 14.75 -7.89
C MET A 85 2.22 13.99 -6.62
N ALA A 86 1.32 14.55 -5.82
CA ALA A 86 0.83 13.91 -4.60
C ALA A 86 0.09 12.59 -4.92
N PHE A 87 -0.78 12.59 -5.94
CA PHE A 87 -1.47 11.38 -6.38
C PHE A 87 -0.50 10.31 -6.93
N SER A 88 0.63 10.74 -7.51
CA SER A 88 1.67 9.82 -7.99
C SER A 88 2.41 9.10 -6.86
N MET A 89 2.32 9.56 -5.61
CA MET A 89 3.03 8.98 -4.45
C MET A 89 2.12 8.27 -3.45
N MET A 90 0.81 8.17 -3.70
CA MET A 90 -0.17 7.94 -2.64
C MET A 90 -0.34 6.49 -2.12
N PHE A 91 0.43 5.50 -2.59
CA PHE A 91 0.27 4.10 -2.13
C PHE A 91 1.60 3.37 -1.91
N TYR A 92 1.91 3.12 -0.63
CA TYR A 92 3.00 2.24 -0.17
C TYR A 92 2.61 1.40 1.07
N LEU A 93 1.31 1.27 1.38
CA LEU A 93 0.88 0.71 2.66
C LEU A 93 0.63 -0.82 2.61
N SER A 94 0.26 -1.35 1.45
CA SER A 94 -0.19 -2.73 1.31
C SER A 94 0.96 -3.74 1.26
N SER A 95 2.08 -3.41 0.61
CA SER A 95 3.28 -4.26 0.62
C SER A 95 3.88 -4.37 2.02
N ALA A 96 4.02 -3.25 2.72
CA ALA A 96 4.50 -3.23 4.10
C ALA A 96 3.61 -4.03 5.06
N ALA A 97 2.28 -4.00 4.85
CA ALA A 97 1.35 -4.80 5.64
C ALA A 97 1.48 -6.31 5.35
N ALA A 98 1.65 -6.71 4.08
CA ALA A 98 1.86 -8.10 3.72
C ALA A 98 3.16 -8.67 4.30
N ASP A 99 4.26 -7.93 4.18
CA ASP A 99 5.57 -8.31 4.76
C ASP A 99 5.48 -8.51 6.29
N LEU A 100 4.70 -7.66 6.97
CA LEU A 100 4.46 -7.78 8.40
C LEU A 100 3.67 -9.05 8.75
N PHE A 101 2.64 -9.41 7.98
CA PHE A 101 1.86 -10.62 8.23
C PHE A 101 2.66 -11.90 7.98
N GLU A 102 3.51 -11.93 6.96
CA GLU A 102 4.43 -13.06 6.72
C GLU A 102 5.43 -13.20 7.87
N SER A 103 6.05 -12.10 8.30
CA SER A 103 6.98 -12.07 9.43
C SER A 103 6.37 -12.57 10.75
N ILE A 104 5.13 -12.17 11.04
CA ILE A 104 4.39 -12.66 12.22
C ILE A 104 4.09 -14.16 12.09
N GLY A 105 3.73 -14.62 10.90
CA GLY A 105 3.48 -16.04 10.61
C GLY A 105 4.72 -16.91 10.82
N ASP A 106 5.89 -16.43 10.39
CA ASP A 106 7.16 -17.12 10.59
C ASP A 106 7.58 -17.17 12.06
N TRP A 107 7.50 -16.04 12.76
CA TRP A 107 7.77 -15.99 14.20
C TRP A 107 6.89 -16.96 15.01
N LEU A 108 5.59 -17.06 14.66
CA LEU A 108 4.67 -18.01 15.28
C LEU A 108 5.08 -19.47 15.03
N GLY A 109 5.50 -19.79 13.81
CA GLY A 109 5.98 -21.13 13.46
C GLY A 109 7.25 -21.50 14.23
N ASP A 110 8.21 -20.59 14.29
CA ASP A 110 9.49 -20.81 14.99
C ASP A 110 9.29 -20.94 16.49
N THR A 111 8.41 -20.12 17.07
CA THR A 111 8.04 -20.20 18.50
C THR A 111 7.36 -21.53 18.83
N ALA A 112 6.49 -22.03 17.93
CA ALA A 112 5.83 -23.31 18.11
C ALA A 112 6.79 -24.50 18.04
N LEU A 113 7.76 -24.46 17.11
CA LEU A 113 8.81 -25.46 17.02
C LEU A 113 9.72 -25.42 18.26
N GLY A 114 10.15 -24.23 18.69
CA GLY A 114 10.98 -24.05 19.89
C GLY A 114 10.28 -24.48 21.19
N PHE A 115 8.95 -24.36 21.26
CA PHE A 115 8.16 -24.88 22.39
C PHE A 115 8.00 -26.41 22.34
N PHE A 116 8.07 -27.01 21.15
CA PHE A 116 7.88 -28.44 20.96
C PHE A 116 9.13 -29.25 21.31
N TYR A 117 10.31 -28.80 20.87
CA TYR A 117 11.63 -29.33 21.25
C TYR A 117 11.95 -29.06 22.74
#